data_AF-A0A2W5GDW5-F1
#
_entry.id   AF-A0A2W5GDW5-F1
#
_cell.length_a   1.000
_cell.length_b   1.000
_cell.length_c   1.000
_cell.angle_alpha   90.00
_cell.angle_beta   90.00
_cell.angle_gamma   90.00
#
_symmetry.space_group_name_H-M   'P 1'
#
loop_
_entity.id
_entity.type
_entity.pdbx_description
1 polymer ?
#
loop_
_entity_poly.entity_id
_entity_poly.type
_entity_poly.pdbx_seq_one_letter_code
_entity_poly.pdbx_strand_id
1 'polypeptide(L)'
;MWMICTKECRQFFSSLTGYIAIVTFLLLNGLFLFVFPNTSLLDYGYASLDGYFHIAPWIFLFLIPTITMKSFSEEYKTGTFEMLKTYPLTPAQIVWGKFFGALFIVFLSLLPTVIYAVSMQKLSAVGGIDTGS
;
A
#
# COMPACT_ATOMS: atom_id res chain seq x y z
N MET A 1 -20.51 4.67 9.33
CA MET A 1 -19.25 3.96 8.98
C MET A 1 -18.70 4.38 7.62
N TRP A 2 -19.44 4.23 6.52
CA TRP A 2 -19.00 4.62 5.16
C TRP A 2 -18.47 6.05 5.06
N MET A 3 -19.18 7.00 5.68
CA MET A 3 -18.77 8.42 5.72
C MET A 3 -17.38 8.64 6.33
N ILE A 4 -17.01 7.85 7.35
CA ILE A 4 -15.68 7.90 7.98
C ILE A 4 -14.63 7.35 7.01
N CYS A 5 -14.92 6.22 6.36
CA CYS A 5 -14.03 5.63 5.36
C CYS A 5 -13.72 6.60 4.20
N THR A 6 -14.74 7.26 3.65
CA THR A 6 -14.55 8.26 2.58
C THR A 6 -13.77 9.49 3.07
N LYS A 7 -14.03 9.93 4.31
CA LYS A 7 -13.26 11.01 4.95
C LYS A 7 -11.78 10.64 5.05
N GLU A 8 -11.46 9.45 5.55
CA GLU A 8 -10.08 8.96 5.69
C GLU A 8 -9.37 8.88 4.35
N CYS A 9 -10.02 8.32 3.32
CA CYS A 9 -9.44 8.25 1.97
C CYS A 9 -9.13 9.66 1.45
N ARG A 10 -10.08 10.59 1.55
CA ARG A 10 -9.88 11.98 1.10
C ARG A 10 -8.77 12.67 1.88
N GLN A 11 -8.70 12.48 3.20
CA GLN A 11 -7.66 13.06 4.05
C GLN A 11 -6.28 12.51 3.68
N PHE A 12 -6.18 11.21 3.41
CA PHE A 12 -4.95 10.57 2.97
C PHE A 12 -4.47 11.13 1.62
N PHE A 13 -5.33 11.17 0.60
CA PHE A 13 -5.01 11.74 -0.73
C PHE A 13 -4.91 13.26 -0.75
N SER A 14 -5.29 13.95 0.32
CA SER A 14 -5.01 15.39 0.46
C SER A 14 -3.65 15.64 1.10
N SER A 15 -2.99 14.61 1.63
CA SER A 15 -1.72 14.74 2.34
C SER A 15 -0.53 14.29 1.50
N LEU A 16 0.50 15.12 1.42
CA LEU A 16 1.76 14.81 0.72
C LEU A 16 2.40 13.51 1.23
N THR A 17 2.33 13.28 2.54
CA THR A 17 2.88 12.07 3.19
C THR A 17 2.27 10.77 2.67
N GLY A 18 0.98 10.78 2.32
CA GLY A 18 0.31 9.59 1.79
C GLY A 18 0.82 9.20 0.41
N TYR A 19 1.05 10.20 -0.45
CA TYR A 19 1.69 9.98 -1.74
C TYR A 19 3.13 9.50 -1.60
N ILE A 20 3.91 10.09 -0.69
CA ILE A 20 5.29 9.64 -0.42
C ILE A 20 5.29 8.16 -0.02
N ALA A 21 4.39 7.74 0.86
CA ALA A 21 4.31 6.34 1.30
C ALA A 21 4.06 5.37 0.11
N ILE A 22 3.11 5.68 -0.77
CA ILE A 22 2.81 4.86 -1.96
C ILE A 22 3.98 4.89 -2.96
N VAL A 23 4.58 6.05 -3.19
CA VAL A 23 5.71 6.19 -4.11
C VAL A 23 6.92 5.43 -3.60
N THR A 24 7.24 5.52 -2.30
CA THR A 24 8.33 4.75 -1.68
C THR A 24 8.06 3.25 -1.76
N PHE A 25 6.82 2.80 -1.53
CA PHE A 25 6.44 1.39 -1.72
C PHE A 25 6.78 0.91 -3.13
N LEU A 26 6.30 1.63 -4.15
CA LEU A 26 6.48 1.29 -5.55
C LEU A 26 7.95 1.36 -5.95
N LEU A 27 8.66 2.43 -5.57
CA LEU A 27 10.07 2.58 -5.88
C LEU A 27 10.92 1.47 -5.28
N LEU A 28 10.71 1.12 -4.00
CA LEU A 28 11.47 0.05 -3.37
C LEU A 28 11.21 -1.29 -4.07
N ASN A 29 9.94 -1.65 -4.30
CA ASN A 29 9.61 -2.89 -5.02
C ASN A 29 10.19 -2.91 -6.44
N GLY A 30 10.08 -1.81 -7.18
CA GLY A 30 10.65 -1.69 -8.53
C GLY A 30 12.17 -1.80 -8.54
N LEU A 31 12.86 -1.16 -7.59
CA LEU A 31 14.31 -1.22 -7.48
C LEU A 31 14.78 -2.66 -7.19
N PHE A 32 14.11 -3.35 -6.25
CA PHE A 32 14.38 -4.77 -5.93
C PHE A 32 14.10 -5.71 -7.10
N LEU A 33 13.03 -5.48 -7.86
CA LEU A 33 12.68 -6.32 -9.01
C LEU A 33 13.61 -6.13 -10.23
N PHE A 34 14.02 -4.89 -10.51
CA PHE A 34 14.67 -4.56 -11.79
C PHE A 34 16.15 -4.16 -11.69
N VAL A 35 16.64 -3.69 -10.53
CA VAL A 35 17.97 -3.09 -10.43
C VAL A 35 18.95 -3.92 -9.59
N PHE A 36 18.50 -4.58 -8.52
CA PHE A 36 19.41 -5.30 -7.62
C PHE A 36 19.78 -6.70 -8.13
N PRO A 37 21.06 -6.99 -8.44
CA PRO A 37 21.47 -8.22 -9.14
C PRO A 37 21.14 -9.53 -8.41
N ASN A 38 21.04 -9.52 -7.08
CA ASN A 38 20.66 -10.72 -6.31
C ASN A 38 19.16 -11.07 -6.41
N THR A 39 18.33 -10.14 -6.87
CA THR A 39 16.86 -10.27 -7.01
C THR A 39 16.36 -9.85 -8.40
N SER A 40 17.25 -9.35 -9.25
CA SER A 40 16.93 -8.81 -10.58
C SER A 40 16.54 -9.92 -11.52
N LEU A 41 15.30 -9.83 -12.01
CA LEU A 41 14.73 -10.80 -12.94
C LEU A 41 15.43 -10.81 -14.31
N LEU A 42 16.15 -9.73 -14.64
CA LEU A 42 16.91 -9.60 -15.88
C LEU A 42 18.16 -10.50 -15.89
N ASP A 43 18.76 -10.73 -14.73
CA ASP A 43 20.01 -11.50 -14.60
C ASP A 43 19.76 -12.99 -14.31
N TYR A 44 18.62 -13.33 -13.68
CA TYR A 44 18.29 -14.72 -13.30
C TYR A 44 17.81 -15.60 -14.47
N GLY A 45 17.48 -15.03 -15.63
CA GLY A 45 17.06 -15.78 -16.82
C GLY A 45 15.66 -16.42 -16.74
N TYR A 46 14.92 -16.25 -15.63
CA TYR A 46 13.55 -16.71 -15.43
C TYR A 46 12.63 -15.54 -15.03
N ALA A 47 11.44 -15.47 -15.64
CA ALA A 47 10.44 -14.47 -15.32
C ALA A 47 9.48 -14.95 -14.21
N SER A 48 9.95 -14.99 -12.96
CA SER A 48 9.17 -15.43 -11.78
C SER A 48 8.84 -14.29 -10.80
N LEU A 49 7.61 -14.20 -10.33
CA LEU A 49 7.19 -13.19 -9.35
C LEU A 49 7.57 -13.52 -7.88
N ASP A 50 8.24 -14.65 -7.64
CA ASP A 50 8.58 -15.13 -6.29
C ASP A 50 9.34 -14.07 -5.45
N GLY A 51 10.36 -13.44 -6.04
CA GLY A 51 11.13 -12.38 -5.39
C GLY A 51 10.28 -11.16 -4.98
N TYR A 52 9.25 -10.82 -5.75
CA TYR A 52 8.30 -9.78 -5.39
C TYR A 52 7.48 -10.18 -4.16
N PHE A 53 6.91 -11.38 -4.17
CA PHE A 53 6.09 -11.88 -3.06
C PHE A 53 6.91 -12.11 -1.79
N HIS A 54 8.22 -12.35 -1.90
CA HIS A 54 9.10 -12.44 -0.74
C HIS A 54 9.39 -11.07 -0.12
N ILE A 55 9.62 -10.03 -0.93
CA ILE A 55 10.07 -8.71 -0.46
C ILE A 55 8.89 -7.80 -0.09
N ALA A 56 7.79 -7.84 -0.84
CA ALA A 56 6.65 -6.95 -0.63
C ALA A 56 6.07 -6.99 0.80
N PRO A 57 5.93 -8.15 1.49
CA PRO A 57 5.44 -8.22 2.86
C PRO A 57 6.33 -7.47 3.86
N TRP A 58 7.66 -7.53 3.71
CA TRP A 58 8.60 -6.81 4.56
C TRP A 58 8.45 -5.30 4.40
N ILE A 59 8.30 -4.83 3.16
CA ILE A 59 8.09 -3.41 2.88
C ILE A 59 6.74 -2.95 3.45
N PHE A 60 5.68 -3.77 3.30
CA PHE A 60 4.37 -3.47 3.89
C PHE A 60 4.38 -3.43 5.41
N LEU A 61 5.15 -4.31 6.07
CA LEU A 61 5.28 -4.33 7.52
C LEU A 61 5.76 -2.99 8.07
N PHE A 62 6.58 -2.25 7.31
CA PHE A 62 7.03 -0.91 7.67
C PHE A 62 6.03 0.19 7.26
N LEU A 63 5.45 0.09 6.06
CA LEU A 63 4.56 1.13 5.53
C LEU A 63 3.19 1.17 6.18
N ILE A 64 2.60 0.02 6.50
CA ILE A 64 1.25 -0.06 7.06
C ILE A 64 1.19 0.68 8.42
N PRO A 65 2.11 0.45 9.39
CA PRO A 65 2.17 1.24 10.61
C PRO A 65 2.33 2.74 10.34
N THR A 66 3.20 3.10 9.39
CA THR A 66 3.46 4.51 9.05
C THR A 66 2.19 5.22 8.56
N ILE A 67 1.41 4.56 7.70
CA ILE A 67 0.15 5.09 7.16
C ILE A 67 -0.93 5.14 8.25
N THR A 68 -1.05 4.08 9.05
CA THR A 68 -2.13 3.93 10.05
C THR A 68 -1.94 4.80 11.29
N MET A 69 -0.71 4.94 11.80
CA MET A 69 -0.40 5.79 12.96
C MET A 69 -0.78 7.25 12.71
N LYS A 70 -0.62 7.71 11.46
CA LYS A 70 -0.98 9.07 11.05
C LYS A 70 -2.48 9.35 11.20
N SER A 71 -3.35 8.40 10.86
CA SER A 71 -4.81 8.58 10.91
C SER A 71 -5.30 9.03 12.29
N PHE A 72 -4.79 8.42 13.38
CA PHE A 72 -5.15 8.84 14.73
C PHE A 72 -4.30 10.01 15.22
N SER A 73 -2.97 9.95 15.06
CA SER A 73 -2.08 10.96 15.61
C SER A 73 -2.37 12.36 15.08
N GLU A 74 -2.80 12.47 13.82
CA GLU A 74 -3.09 13.75 13.19
C GLU A 74 -4.43 14.32 13.68
N GLU A 75 -5.41 13.47 13.98
CA GLU A 75 -6.68 13.89 14.60
C GLU A 75 -6.51 14.33 16.06
N TYR A 76 -5.66 13.63 16.82
CA TYR A 76 -5.30 14.04 18.17
C TYR A 76 -4.53 15.36 18.17
N LYS A 77 -3.55 15.52 17.27
CA LYS A 77 -2.75 16.74 17.16
C LYS A 77 -3.57 17.96 16.75
N THR A 78 -4.59 17.77 15.90
CA THR A 78 -5.46 18.84 15.41
C THR A 78 -6.67 19.11 16.31
N GLY A 79 -6.88 18.33 17.37
CA GLY A 79 -8.06 18.44 18.24
C GLY A 79 -9.37 18.01 17.58
N THR A 80 -9.32 17.49 16.34
CA THR A 80 -10.53 17.06 15.61
C THR A 80 -11.12 15.77 16.17
N PHE A 81 -10.35 15.01 16.96
CA PHE A 81 -10.84 13.84 17.68
C PHE A 81 -11.94 14.18 18.69
N GLU A 82 -11.85 15.33 19.36
CA GLU A 82 -12.87 15.78 20.32
C GLU A 82 -14.19 16.11 19.61
N MET A 83 -14.10 16.75 18.44
CA MET A 83 -15.26 16.97 17.57
C MET A 83 -15.85 15.67 17.06
N LEU A 84 -15.03 14.67 16.71
CA LEU A 84 -15.54 13.36 16.28
C LEU A 84 -16.35 12.67 17.38
N LYS A 85 -15.97 12.88 18.64
CA LYS A 85 -16.62 12.29 19.82
C LYS A 85 -17.95 12.96 20.18
N THR A 86 -18.20 14.20 19.74
CA THR A 86 -19.50 14.87 19.95
C THR A 86 -20.55 14.48 18.92
N TYR A 87 -20.16 13.86 17.80
CA TYR A 87 -21.10 13.27 16.86
C TYR A 87 -21.78 12.01 17.44
N PRO A 88 -23.02 11.69 17.03
CA PRO A 88 -23.76 10.50 17.47
C PRO A 88 -23.22 9.24 16.76
N LEU A 89 -21.93 8.95 16.92
CA LEU A 89 -21.23 7.81 16.35
C LEU A 89 -20.78 6.89 17.46
N THR A 90 -20.96 5.58 17.26
CA THR A 90 -20.45 4.60 18.23
C THR A 90 -18.93 4.43 18.08
N PRO A 91 -18.19 4.16 19.17
CA PRO A 91 -16.74 3.92 19.09
C PRO A 91 -16.37 2.82 18.09
N ALA A 92 -17.18 1.75 18.01
CA ALA A 92 -16.99 0.66 17.06
C ALA A 92 -17.06 1.15 15.60
N GLN A 93 -18.00 2.04 15.27
CA GLN A 93 -18.11 2.59 13.91
C GLN A 93 -16.89 3.43 13.51
N ILE A 94 -16.24 4.09 14.48
CA ILE A 94 -15.01 4.85 14.25
C ILE A 94 -13.85 3.91 13.96
N VAL A 95 -13.67 2.87 14.78
CA VAL A 95 -12.61 1.87 14.62
C VAL A 95 -12.74 1.16 13.28
N TRP A 96 -13.93 0.62 12.98
CA TRP A 96 -14.17 -0.06 11.70
C TRP A 96 -14.05 0.90 10.51
N GLY A 97 -14.56 2.12 10.63
CA GLY A 97 -14.45 3.13 9.56
C GLY A 97 -13.01 3.45 9.19
N LYS A 98 -12.14 3.63 10.19
CA LYS A 98 -10.70 3.86 9.98
C LYS A 98 -9.98 2.63 9.45
N PHE A 99 -10.29 1.44 9.98
CA PHE A 99 -9.73 0.18 9.50
C PHE A 99 -10.02 -0.03 8.00
N PHE A 100 -11.28 0.11 7.57
CA PHE A 100 -11.63 -0.04 6.16
C PHE A 100 -11.03 1.06 5.28
N GLY A 101 -10.89 2.29 5.78
CA GLY A 101 -10.20 3.36 5.07
C GLY A 101 -8.72 3.03 4.81
N ALA A 102 -8.00 2.61 5.86
CA ALA A 102 -6.61 2.19 5.73
C ALA A 102 -6.45 0.95 4.83
N LEU A 103 -7.32 -0.03 4.97
CA LEU A 103 -7.33 -1.23 4.14
C LEU A 103 -7.56 -0.88 2.67
N PHE A 104 -8.48 0.04 2.36
CA PHE A 104 -8.70 0.51 1.00
C PHE A 104 -7.46 1.20 0.41
N ILE A 105 -6.74 1.99 1.21
CA ILE A 105 -5.48 2.64 0.78
C ILE A 105 -4.41 1.59 0.47
N VAL A 106 -4.28 0.54 1.29
CA VAL A 106 -3.34 -0.57 1.04
C VAL A 106 -3.69 -1.29 -0.26
N PHE A 107 -4.97 -1.60 -0.48
CA PHE A 107 -5.44 -2.16 -1.76
C PHE A 107 -5.12 -1.24 -2.94
N LEU A 108 -5.30 0.07 -2.79
CA LEU A 108 -4.97 1.01 -3.85
C LEU A 108 -3.47 1.07 -4.14
N SER A 109 -2.61 0.88 -3.13
CA SER A 109 -1.15 0.80 -3.34
C SER A 109 -0.71 -0.49 -4.05
N LEU A 110 -1.53 -1.55 -3.99
CA LEU A 110 -1.29 -2.81 -4.70
C LEU A 110 -1.69 -2.75 -6.18
N LEU A 111 -2.73 -1.99 -6.54
CA LEU A 111 -3.15 -1.87 -7.95
C LEU A 111 -2.00 -1.54 -8.93
N PRO A 112 -1.14 -0.54 -8.67
CA PRO A 112 -0.04 -0.24 -9.58
C PRO A 112 1.02 -1.35 -9.66
N THR A 113 1.11 -2.29 -8.69
CA THR A 113 2.07 -3.39 -8.78
C THR A 113 1.70 -4.43 -9.83
N VAL A 114 0.44 -4.44 -10.30
CA VAL A 114 0.01 -5.21 -11.48
C VAL A 114 0.82 -4.84 -12.72
N ILE A 115 1.30 -3.60 -12.82
CA ILE A 115 2.17 -3.16 -13.92
C ILE A 115 3.48 -3.93 -13.91
N TYR A 116 4.01 -4.31 -12.74
CA TYR A 116 5.21 -5.14 -12.64
C TYR A 116 4.97 -6.53 -13.21
N ALA A 117 3.84 -7.16 -12.87
CA ALA A 117 3.46 -8.45 -13.44
C ALA A 117 3.31 -8.38 -14.97
N VAL A 118 2.60 -7.36 -15.50
CA VAL A 118 2.44 -7.18 -16.95
C VAL A 118 3.78 -6.92 -17.65
N SER A 119 4.65 -6.11 -17.05
CA SER A 119 5.98 -5.82 -17.58
C SER A 119 6.81 -7.10 -17.69
N MET A 120 6.74 -7.97 -16.68
CA MET A 120 7.39 -9.29 -16.72
C MET A 120 6.84 -10.18 -17.82
N GLN A 121 5.53 -10.20 -18.03
CA GLN A 121 4.93 -11.00 -19.11
C GLN A 121 5.47 -10.61 -20.48
N LYS A 122 5.63 -9.31 -20.72
CA LYS A 122 6.11 -8.78 -22.00
C LYS A 122 7.61 -8.96 -22.21
N LEU A 123 8.38 -9.00 -21.13
CA LEU A 123 9.83 -9.19 -21.19
C LEU A 123 10.24 -10.67 -21.22
N SER A 124 9.34 -11.58 -20.83
CA SER A 124 9.57 -13.02 -20.89
C SER A 124 9.57 -13.53 -22.34
N ALA A 125 10.69 -14.10 -22.77
CA ALA A 125 10.87 -14.62 -24.13
C ALA A 125 10.01 -15.87 -24.44
N VAL A 126 9.48 -16.56 -23.43
CA VAL A 126 8.83 -17.89 -23.58
C VAL A 126 7.29 -17.82 -23.41
N GLY A 127 6.71 -16.65 -23.14
CA GLY A 127 5.24 -16.51 -23.13
C GLY A 127 4.58 -17.34 -22.02
N GLY A 128 4.94 -17.05 -20.77
CA GLY A 128 4.27 -17.62 -19.61
C GLY A 128 4.84 -17.01 -18.35
N ILE A 129 4.00 -16.33 -17.55
CA ILE A 129 4.36 -16.01 -16.17
C ILE A 129 4.14 -17.30 -15.39
N ASP A 130 5.21 -17.81 -14.76
CA ASP A 130 5.03 -18.77 -13.67
C ASP A 130 4.43 -18.00 -12.49
N THR A 131 3.13 -18.15 -12.30
CA THR A 131 2.38 -17.47 -11.23
C THR A 131 2.70 -18.03 -9.85
N GLY A 132 3.62 -18.99 -9.73
CA GLY A 132 3.80 -19.78 -8.53
C GLY A 132 2.60 -20.73 -8.36
N SER A 133 2.90 -22.00 -8.12
CA SER A 133 1.90 -23.02 -7.74
C SER A 133 1.21 -22.68 -6.42
#